data_AF-A0A6B2LT80-F1
#
_entry.id   AF-A0A6B2LT80-F1
#
_cell.length_a   1.000
_cell.length_b   1.000
_cell.length_c   1.000
_cell.angle_alpha   90.00
_cell.angle_beta   90.00
_cell.angle_gamma   90.00
#
_symmetry.space_group_name_H-M   'P 1'
#
loop_
_entity.id
_entity.type
_entity.pdbx_description
1 polymer ?
#
loop_
_entity_poly.entity_id
_entity_poly.type
_entity_poly.pdbx_seq_one_letter_code
_entity_poly.pdbx_strand_id
1 'polypeptide(L)'
;MWEHPMNKMGGKWIVQIKNSQRETVLNQAWLHSVLGCIGAAFEDDDEICGLVISLRKAADKISLWTRNGNDAEKCKRIGRQFKEMLGIPAKLQYQLHQDALQQDSSFTNKSKYEIS
;
A
#
# COMPACT_ATOMS: atom_id res chain seq x y z
N MET A 1 15.07 0.64 -2.95
CA MET A 1 15.34 0.38 -1.52
C MET A 1 14.76 1.52 -0.67
N TRP A 2 14.25 1.21 0.53
CA TRP A 2 13.63 2.17 1.46
C TRP A 2 14.65 3.12 2.12
N GLU A 3 15.95 2.87 1.92
CA GLU A 3 17.09 3.70 2.34
C GLU A 3 17.13 5.06 1.61
N HIS A 4 16.46 5.18 0.46
CA HIS A 4 16.37 6.44 -0.26
C HIS A 4 15.74 7.52 0.66
N PRO A 5 16.36 8.70 0.81
CA PRO A 5 15.88 9.75 1.73
C PRO A 5 14.40 10.08 1.55
N MET A 6 13.89 9.99 0.32
CA MET A 6 12.49 10.23 -0.01
C MET A 6 11.51 9.18 0.51
N ASN A 7 11.97 7.98 0.89
CA ASN A 7 11.11 6.92 1.45
C ASN A 7 11.11 6.92 2.98
N LYS A 8 12.05 7.64 3.62
CA LYS A 8 12.21 7.66 5.08
C LYS A 8 11.04 8.33 5.79
N MET A 9 10.42 9.37 5.22
CA MET A 9 9.23 10.01 5.81
C MET A 9 7.92 9.44 5.26
N GLY A 10 8.05 8.48 4.34
CA GLY A 10 6.94 7.84 3.67
C GLY A 10 6.34 6.69 4.44
N GLY A 11 5.50 5.96 3.75
CA GLY A 11 4.86 4.77 4.27
C GLY A 11 4.23 3.96 3.16
N LYS A 12 3.40 3.01 3.56
CA LYS A 12 2.75 2.10 2.65
C LYS A 12 1.30 1.87 3.05
N TRP A 13 0.40 1.97 2.08
CA TRP A 13 -0.92 1.37 2.15
C TRP A 13 -0.82 -0.12 1.90
N ILE A 14 -1.47 -0.93 2.71
CA ILE A 14 -1.40 -2.40 2.67
C ILE A 14 -2.82 -2.95 2.58
N VAL A 15 -3.05 -3.80 1.58
CA VAL A 15 -4.17 -4.74 1.55
C VAL A 15 -3.64 -6.15 1.78
N GLN A 16 -4.36 -6.95 2.57
CA GLN A 16 -4.07 -8.36 2.76
C GLN A 16 -5.13 -9.21 2.05
N ILE A 17 -4.69 -10.19 1.28
CA ILE A 17 -5.54 -11.09 0.52
C ILE A 17 -5.23 -12.52 0.97
N LYS A 18 -6.27 -13.29 1.30
CA LYS A 18 -6.09 -14.68 1.74
C LYS A 18 -5.55 -15.51 0.58
N ASN A 19 -4.65 -16.44 0.86
CA ASN A 19 -4.05 -17.30 -0.17
C ASN A 19 -5.09 -18.12 -0.95
N SER A 20 -6.23 -18.45 -0.34
CA SER A 20 -7.35 -19.12 -1.02
C SER A 20 -7.99 -18.29 -2.13
N GLN A 21 -7.72 -16.98 -2.18
CA GLN A 21 -8.23 -16.05 -3.18
C GLN A 21 -7.12 -15.59 -4.15
N ARG A 22 -5.95 -16.26 -4.16
CA ARG A 22 -4.81 -15.85 -4.99
C ARG A 22 -5.16 -15.83 -6.48
N GLU A 23 -5.70 -16.92 -7.00
CA GLU A 23 -5.99 -17.06 -8.44
C GLU A 23 -7.11 -16.11 -8.90
N THR A 24 -8.09 -15.84 -8.03
CA THR A 24 -9.30 -15.10 -8.40
C THR A 24 -9.22 -13.61 -8.08
N VAL A 25 -8.62 -13.23 -6.95
CA VAL A 25 -8.64 -11.86 -6.43
C VAL A 25 -7.28 -11.19 -6.54
N LEU A 26 -6.20 -11.87 -6.14
CA LEU A 26 -4.88 -11.24 -6.09
C LEU A 26 -4.42 -10.79 -7.49
N ASN A 27 -4.57 -11.65 -8.49
CA ASN A 27 -4.14 -11.36 -9.86
C ASN A 27 -4.86 -10.12 -10.44
N GLN A 28 -6.19 -10.05 -10.25
CA GLN A 28 -6.98 -8.91 -10.74
C GLN A 28 -6.66 -7.62 -10.00
N ALA A 29 -6.61 -7.67 -8.66
CA ALA A 29 -6.28 -6.51 -7.84
C ALA A 29 -4.87 -5.99 -8.14
N TRP A 30 -3.90 -6.89 -8.34
CA TRP A 30 -2.55 -6.53 -8.74
C TRP A 30 -2.51 -5.87 -10.12
N LEU A 31 -3.14 -6.49 -11.13
CA LEU A 31 -3.19 -5.95 -12.48
C LEU A 31 -3.80 -4.54 -12.50
N HIS A 32 -4.97 -4.35 -11.88
CA HIS A 32 -5.61 -3.03 -11.83
C HIS A 32 -4.74 -1.99 -11.11
N SER A 33 -4.08 -2.38 -10.02
CA SER A 33 -3.16 -1.49 -9.30
C SER A 33 -2.00 -1.03 -10.19
N VAL A 34 -1.39 -1.97 -10.91
CA VAL A 34 -0.29 -1.67 -11.85
C VAL A 34 -0.78 -0.73 -12.96
N LEU A 35 -1.94 -1.01 -13.56
CA LEU A 35 -2.54 -0.15 -14.59
C LEU A 35 -2.84 1.26 -14.06
N GLY A 36 -3.37 1.37 -12.84
CA GLY A 36 -3.64 2.65 -12.19
C GLY A 36 -2.37 3.48 -11.96
N CYS A 37 -1.27 2.84 -11.54
CA CYS A 37 0.02 3.52 -11.38
C CYS A 37 0.62 3.97 -12.71
N ILE A 38 0.69 3.12 -13.73
CA ILE A 38 1.30 3.52 -15.02
C ILE A 38 0.43 4.53 -15.78
N GLY A 39 -0.88 4.53 -15.53
CA GLY A 39 -1.82 5.49 -16.09
C GLY A 39 -1.85 6.84 -15.38
N ALA A 40 -1.03 7.03 -14.33
CA ALA A 40 -1.01 8.23 -13.48
C ALA A 40 -2.43 8.60 -12.96
N ALA A 41 -3.18 7.59 -12.52
CA ALA A 41 -4.59 7.75 -12.14
C ALA A 41 -4.78 8.30 -10.71
N PHE A 42 -3.69 8.60 -9.99
CA PHE A 42 -3.75 9.25 -8.67
C PHE A 42 -3.75 10.77 -8.84
N GLU A 43 -4.51 11.47 -7.99
CA GLU A 43 -4.49 12.95 -7.99
C GLU A 43 -3.14 13.50 -7.49
N ASP A 44 -2.55 12.80 -6.52
CA ASP A 44 -1.23 13.09 -5.94
C ASP A 44 -0.18 12.07 -6.46
N ASP A 45 -0.06 11.92 -7.78
CA ASP A 45 0.82 10.90 -8.41
C ASP A 45 2.32 11.09 -8.07
N ASP A 46 2.75 12.33 -7.85
CA ASP A 46 4.13 12.68 -7.46
C ASP A 46 4.53 12.15 -6.07
N GLU A 47 3.53 11.84 -5.24
CA GLU A 47 3.71 11.17 -3.95
C GLU A 47 3.90 9.66 -4.09
N ILE A 48 3.56 9.05 -5.23
CA ILE A 48 3.66 7.60 -5.43
C ILE A 48 5.11 7.19 -5.66
N CYS A 49 5.61 6.27 -4.83
CA CYS A 49 6.94 5.69 -4.98
C CYS A 49 6.92 4.36 -5.73
N GLY A 50 5.81 3.63 -5.67
CA GLY A 50 5.62 2.38 -6.42
C GLY A 50 4.76 1.35 -5.70
N LEU A 51 4.58 0.21 -6.37
CA LEU A 51 3.81 -0.92 -5.89
C LEU A 51 4.71 -2.12 -5.56
N VAL A 52 4.36 -2.84 -4.51
CA VAL A 52 5.04 -4.07 -4.09
C VAL A 52 4.02 -5.16 -3.83
N ILE A 53 4.20 -6.32 -4.45
CA ILE A 53 3.51 -7.56 -4.09
C ILE A 53 4.41 -8.42 -3.22
N SER A 54 3.88 -8.94 -2.12
CA SER A 54 4.58 -9.85 -1.20
C SER A 54 3.81 -11.15 -1.07
N LEU A 55 4.33 -12.19 -1.72
CA LEU A 55 3.78 -13.54 -1.59
C LEU A 55 4.22 -14.17 -0.26
N ARG A 56 3.26 -14.70 0.50
CA ARG A 56 3.51 -15.27 1.84
C ARG A 56 2.74 -16.56 2.07
N LYS A 57 3.13 -17.31 3.11
CA LYS A 57 2.46 -18.57 3.48
C LYS A 57 1.07 -18.37 4.08
N ALA A 58 0.84 -17.26 4.80
CA ALA A 58 -0.42 -17.00 5.50
C ALA A 58 -1.41 -16.15 4.68
N ALA A 59 -0.96 -14.99 4.20
CA ALA A 59 -1.75 -14.08 3.38
C ALA A 59 -0.83 -13.20 2.54
N ASP A 60 -1.18 -13.02 1.28
CA ASP A 60 -0.45 -12.16 0.36
C ASP A 60 -0.76 -10.70 0.63
N LYS A 61 0.19 -9.83 0.28
CA LYS A 61 0.05 -8.39 0.47
C LYS A 61 0.33 -7.66 -0.83
N ILE A 62 -0.51 -6.69 -1.15
CA ILE A 62 -0.17 -5.62 -2.10
C ILE A 62 0.08 -4.37 -1.27
N SER A 63 1.15 -3.64 -1.59
CA SER A 63 1.54 -2.43 -0.89
C SER A 63 1.79 -1.29 -1.87
N LEU A 64 1.11 -0.16 -1.69
CA LEU A 64 1.37 1.08 -2.41
C LEU A 64 2.21 2.00 -1.52
N TRP A 65 3.41 2.33 -1.97
CA TRP A 65 4.36 3.14 -1.23
C TRP A 65 4.20 4.61 -1.60
N THR A 66 4.18 5.48 -0.59
CA THR A 66 4.12 6.93 -0.79
C THR A 66 5.30 7.63 -0.12
N ARG A 67 5.62 8.81 -0.63
CA ARG A 67 6.79 9.61 -0.25
C ARG A 67 6.64 10.30 1.11
N ASN A 68 5.45 10.81 1.41
CA ASN A 68 5.16 11.51 2.65
C ASN A 68 3.96 10.90 3.39
N GLY A 69 4.22 10.26 4.53
CA GLY A 69 3.18 9.71 5.40
C GLY A 69 2.60 10.67 6.42
N ASN A 70 3.04 11.92 6.47
CA ASN A 70 2.60 12.94 7.44
C ASN A 70 1.55 13.90 6.88
N ASP A 71 1.41 13.98 5.55
CA ASP A 71 0.29 14.67 4.92
C ASP A 71 -0.96 13.76 4.96
N ALA A 72 -1.79 13.96 5.97
CA ALA A 72 -2.96 13.12 6.22
C ALA A 72 -4.00 13.18 5.09
N GLU A 73 -4.18 14.34 4.47
CA GLU A 73 -5.18 14.54 3.43
C GLU A 73 -4.76 13.84 2.14
N LYS A 74 -3.52 14.06 1.68
CA LYS A 74 -2.96 13.34 0.54
C LYS A 74 -2.94 11.83 0.76
N CYS A 75 -2.45 11.39 1.92
CA CYS A 75 -2.37 9.96 2.24
C CYS A 75 -3.74 9.28 2.16
N LYS A 76 -4.77 9.88 2.77
CA LYS A 76 -6.12 9.31 2.77
C LYS A 76 -6.75 9.35 1.38
N ARG A 77 -6.55 10.41 0.61
CA ARG A 77 -7.04 10.50 -0.76
C ARG A 77 -6.42 9.43 -1.65
N ILE A 78 -5.09 9.30 -1.64
CA ILE A 78 -4.37 8.20 -2.33
C ILE A 78 -4.92 6.84 -1.88
N GLY A 79 -5.14 6.64 -0.59
CA GLY A 79 -5.67 5.38 -0.07
C GLY A 79 -7.09 5.08 -0.57
N ARG A 80 -7.96 6.09 -0.73
CA ARG A 80 -9.31 5.90 -1.28
C ARG A 80 -9.24 5.52 -2.76
N GLN A 81 -8.44 6.25 -3.55
CA GLN A 81 -8.21 5.94 -4.96
C GLN A 81 -7.62 4.54 -5.13
N PHE A 82 -6.66 4.16 -4.29
CA PHE A 82 -6.08 2.83 -4.32
C PHE A 82 -7.11 1.74 -3.98
N LYS A 83 -7.99 1.97 -3.00
CA LYS A 83 -9.09 1.05 -2.68
C LYS A 83 -10.01 0.83 -3.87
N GLU A 84 -10.36 1.88 -4.59
CA GLU A 84 -11.20 1.80 -5.78
C GLU A 84 -10.50 1.02 -6.90
N MET A 85 -9.21 1.28 -7.14
CA MET A 85 -8.42 0.57 -8.15
C MET A 85 -8.31 -0.93 -7.86
N LEU A 86 -8.19 -1.33 -6.59
CA LEU A 86 -8.13 -2.75 -6.21
C LEU A 86 -9.37 -3.53 -6.70
N GLY A 87 -10.51 -2.86 -6.92
CA GLY A 87 -11.71 -3.47 -7.49
C GLY A 87 -12.36 -4.53 -6.59
N ILE A 88 -12.00 -4.55 -5.31
CA ILE A 88 -12.48 -5.52 -4.32
C ILE A 88 -12.87 -4.83 -3.00
N PRO A 89 -13.80 -5.43 -2.23
CA PRO A 89 -14.03 -5.02 -0.85
C PRO A 89 -12.78 -5.29 -0.02
N ALA A 90 -12.03 -4.23 0.33
CA ALA A 90 -10.79 -4.35 1.07
C ALA A 90 -10.69 -3.30 2.17
N LYS A 91 -10.18 -3.73 3.33
CA LYS A 91 -9.68 -2.82 4.36
C LYS A 91 -8.21 -2.55 4.09
N LEU A 92 -7.86 -1.27 4.02
CA LEU A 92 -6.51 -0.79 3.86
C LEU A 92 -5.95 -0.26 5.18
N GLN A 93 -4.67 -0.53 5.40
CA GLN A 93 -3.93 0.00 6.56
C GLN A 93 -2.68 0.73 6.06
N TYR A 94 -2.45 1.93 6.58
CA TYR A 94 -1.27 2.71 6.28
C TYR A 94 -0.25 2.59 7.41
N GLN A 95 0.98 2.22 7.08
CA GLN A 95 2.09 2.10 8.03
C GLN A 95 3.24 2.98 7.59
N LEU A 96 3.81 3.76 8.51
CA LEU A 96 5.04 4.49 8.24
C LEU A 96 6.22 3.54 8.12
N HIS A 97 7.17 3.86 7.24
CA HIS A 97 8.39 3.08 7.12
C HIS A 97 9.26 3.15 8.39
N GLN A 98 9.25 4.28 9.11
CA GLN A 98 10.02 4.48 10.34
C GLN A 98 9.57 3.57 11.48
N ASP A 99 8.27 3.32 11.62
CA ASP A 99 7.74 2.46 12.67
C ASP A 99 8.18 1.00 12.46
N ALA A 100 8.36 0.59 11.20
CA ALA A 100 8.92 -0.72 10.85
C ALA A 100 10.36 -0.92 11.32
N LEU A 101 11.13 0.17 11.44
CA LEU A 101 12.55 0.12 11.84
C LEU A 101 12.71 -0.12 13.34
N GLN A 102 11.76 0.33 14.16
CA GLN A 102 11.88 0.20 15.61
C GLN A 102 11.53 -1.20 16.12
N GLN A 103 10.86 -2.02 15.32
CA GLN A 103 10.35 -3.33 15.75
C GLN A 103 10.97 -4.55 15.05
N ASP A 104 12.03 -4.37 14.26
CA ASP A 104 12.72 -5.42 13.48
C ASP A 104 11.80 -6.32 12.63
N SER A 105 10.53 -5.93 12.47
CA SER A 105 9.50 -6.70 11.78
C SER A 105 8.38 -5.77 11.31
N SER A 106 7.94 -5.97 10.06
CA SER A 106 6.75 -5.28 9.53
C SER A 106 5.43 -5.90 10.01
N PHE A 107 5.47 -6.86 10.95
CA PHE A 107 4.31 -7.66 11.34
C PHE A 107 3.44 -7.01 12.43
N THR A 108 4.03 -6.13 13.26
CA THR A 108 3.37 -5.50 14.43
C THR A 108 3.24 -3.99 14.36
N ASN A 109 3.56 -3.36 13.22
CA ASN A 109 3.46 -1.91 13.07
C ASN A 109 2.04 -1.41 13.26
N LYS A 110 1.88 -0.40 14.12
CA LYS A 110 0.60 0.30 14.29
C LYS A 110 0.20 0.98 12.97
N SER A 111 -1.05 0.82 12.59
CA SER A 111 -1.64 1.56 11.48
C SER A 111 -1.77 3.03 11.87
N LYS A 112 -1.19 3.93 11.07
CA LYS A 112 -1.37 5.38 11.24
C LYS A 112 -2.72 5.84 10.68
N TYR A 113 -3.11 5.27 9.53
CA TYR A 113 -4.41 5.51 8.90
C TYR A 113 -5.04 4.19 8.50
N GLU A 114 -6.38 4.18 8.41
CA GLU A 114 -7.15 3.04 7.91
C GLU A 114 -8.24 3.54 6.96
N ILE A 115 -8.55 2.73 5.94
CA ILE A 115 -9.71 2.94 5.06
C ILE A 115 -10.46 1.61 5.02
N SER A 116 -11.73 1.63 5.45
CA SER A 116 -12.65 0.49 5.46
C SER A 116 -13.58 0.53 4.27
#